data_AF-A0AAR2JNL3-F1
#
_entry.id   AF-A0AAR2JNL3-F1
#
_cell.length_a   1.000
_cell.length_b   1.000
_cell.length_c   1.000
_cell.angle_alpha   90.00
_cell.angle_beta   90.00
_cell.angle_gamma   90.00
#
_symmetry.space_group_name_H-M   'P 1'
#
loop_
_entity.id
_entity.type
_entity.pdbx_description
1 polymer ?
#
loop_
_entity_poly.entity_id
_entity_poly.type
_entity_poly.pdbx_seq_one_letter_code
_entity_poly.pdbx_strand_id
1 'polypeptide(L)'
;MVAQVAVSHNSADKRTEGWLLVHSPVPVSCVFLSYLLIMWIGPRLMAHRQPVNIRALLIAYYLAMVCLSAYTFYEFTASSWLAGYNLLCQTVDYSESPLALRMANACWWFYLSQVIELSDTIFIILWKRNSQLTFLHVYHHGCMIFNWWARVKYVAGGQSFLSGLINSLVHMLMYLYYGLAALGPHMHKQLRWKRCLTFMQLLQFFIVTAHAAYSLYIDCDFPLSMNMLVLCYALSLTALFTKFCLQNYLSNKNKKI
;
A
#
# COMPACT_ATOMS: atom_id res chain seq x y z
N MET A 1 18.10 24.07 -32.64
CA MET A 1 18.68 22.90 -31.96
C MET A 1 18.58 23.16 -30.46
N VAL A 2 17.42 22.84 -29.87
CA VAL A 2 17.18 23.02 -28.44
C VAL A 2 17.86 21.85 -27.75
N ALA A 3 18.88 22.14 -26.94
CA ALA A 3 19.54 21.14 -26.12
C ALA A 3 18.49 20.51 -25.20
N GLN A 4 18.19 19.23 -25.43
CA GLN A 4 17.53 18.38 -24.44
C GLN A 4 18.44 18.35 -23.21
N VAL A 5 18.06 19.09 -22.17
CA VAL A 5 18.60 18.90 -20.84
C VAL A 5 18.13 17.52 -20.40
N ALA A 6 19.00 16.53 -20.58
CA ALA A 6 18.85 15.23 -19.95
C ALA A 6 18.90 15.45 -18.44
N VAL A 7 17.72 15.55 -17.81
CA VAL A 7 17.60 15.55 -16.35
C VAL A 7 18.12 14.20 -15.88
N SER A 8 19.23 14.19 -15.15
CA SER A 8 19.74 12.96 -14.55
C SER A 8 18.74 12.47 -13.50
N HIS A 9 17.93 11.47 -13.86
CA HIS A 9 16.92 10.82 -12.99
C HIS A 9 17.50 10.08 -11.77
N ASN A 10 18.78 10.28 -11.44
CA ASN A 10 19.47 9.69 -10.29
C ASN A 10 19.59 10.64 -9.09
N SER A 11 19.03 11.85 -9.17
CA SER A 11 19.01 12.79 -8.04
C SER A 11 17.70 12.68 -7.27
N ALA A 12 17.79 12.76 -5.93
CA ALA A 12 16.62 12.77 -5.06
C ALA A 12 15.73 13.99 -5.36
N ASP A 13 14.42 13.82 -5.22
CA ASP A 13 13.46 14.91 -5.34
C ASP A 13 13.66 15.90 -4.20
N LYS A 14 14.11 17.11 -4.54
CA LYS A 14 14.42 18.18 -3.56
C LYS A 14 13.19 18.58 -2.75
N ARG A 15 11.98 18.43 -3.31
CA ARG A 15 10.73 18.82 -2.65
C ARG A 15 10.43 18.00 -1.39
N THR A 16 10.92 16.76 -1.34
CA THR A 16 10.60 15.80 -0.28
C THR A 16 11.77 15.56 0.68
N GLU A 17 12.90 16.24 0.49
CA GLU A 17 14.15 15.98 1.21
C GLU A 17 14.02 16.16 2.73
N GLY A 18 13.30 17.20 3.17
CA GLY A 18 13.05 17.50 4.57
C GLY A 18 11.89 16.73 5.20
N TRP A 19 11.21 15.86 4.45
CA TRP A 19 10.02 15.18 4.94
C TRP A 19 10.37 13.98 5.83
N LEU A 20 9.52 13.75 6.83
CA LEU A 20 9.71 12.71 7.82
C LEU A 20 9.84 11.33 7.15
N LEU A 21 10.87 10.58 7.56
CA LEU A 21 11.27 9.26 7.03
C LEU A 21 11.71 9.22 5.55
N VAL A 22 11.87 10.37 4.87
CA VAL A 22 12.27 10.42 3.45
C VAL A 22 13.75 10.78 3.26
N HIS A 23 14.33 11.53 4.20
CA HIS A 23 15.71 12.04 4.08
C HIS A 23 16.75 10.97 3.70
N SER A 24 16.68 9.79 4.34
CA SER A 24 17.63 8.68 4.15
C SER A 24 16.88 7.34 4.18
N PRO A 25 17.43 6.25 3.59
CA PRO A 25 16.88 4.91 3.76
C PRO A 25 17.09 4.35 5.17
N VAL A 26 17.96 4.95 5.99
CA VAL A 26 18.30 4.43 7.31
C VAL A 26 17.09 4.37 8.26
N PRO A 27 16.29 5.43 8.45
CA PRO A 27 15.12 5.37 9.34
C PRO A 27 14.10 4.30 8.92
N VAL A 28 13.79 4.18 7.63
CA VAL A 28 12.84 3.19 7.14
C VAL A 28 13.37 1.76 7.30
N SER A 29 14.67 1.54 7.08
CA SER A 29 15.32 0.27 7.36
C SER A 29 15.30 -0.08 8.84
N CYS A 30 15.51 0.88 9.75
CA CYS A 30 15.39 0.67 11.19
C CYS A 30 13.95 0.27 11.58
N VAL A 31 12.94 0.94 11.03
CA VAL A 31 11.54 0.57 11.24
C VAL A 31 11.29 -0.86 10.75
N PHE A 32 11.76 -1.23 9.56
CA PHE A 32 11.59 -2.59 9.04
C PHE A 32 12.32 -3.65 9.86
N LEU A 33 13.54 -3.39 10.31
CA LEU A 33 14.28 -4.30 11.20
C LEU A 33 13.55 -4.47 12.54
N SER A 34 13.00 -3.40 13.10
CA SER A 34 12.17 -3.48 14.31
C SER A 34 10.92 -4.32 14.10
N TYR A 35 10.27 -4.20 12.94
CA TYR A 35 9.13 -5.01 12.53
C TYR A 35 9.49 -6.50 12.44
N LEU A 36 10.62 -6.84 11.81
CA LEU A 36 11.10 -8.24 11.74
C LEU A 36 11.43 -8.80 13.13
N LEU A 37 12.00 -7.98 14.01
CA LEU A 37 12.28 -8.37 15.38
C LEU A 37 10.98 -8.67 16.15
N ILE A 38 9.98 -7.80 16.04
CA ILE A 38 8.66 -8.01 16.65
C ILE A 38 7.99 -9.28 16.10
N MET A 39 8.11 -9.51 14.80
CA MET A 39 7.61 -10.71 14.12
C MET A 39 8.25 -11.99 14.65
N TRP A 40 9.53 -11.96 14.98
CA TRP A 40 10.27 -13.11 15.49
C TRP A 40 10.03 -13.33 16.99
N ILE A 41 10.05 -12.26 17.78
CA ILE A 41 9.95 -12.32 19.25
C ILE A 41 8.50 -12.39 19.71
N GLY A 42 7.61 -11.61 19.10
CA GLY A 42 6.23 -11.41 19.53
C GLY A 42 5.43 -12.71 19.67
N PRO A 43 5.39 -13.61 18.67
CA PRO A 43 4.70 -14.90 18.78
C PRO A 43 5.26 -15.78 19.89
N ARG A 44 6.58 -15.73 20.15
CA ARG A 44 7.23 -16.50 21.22
C ARG A 44 6.86 -15.97 22.60
N LEU A 45 6.86 -14.65 22.78
CA LEU A 45 6.41 -14.02 24.03
C LEU A 45 4.92 -14.29 24.30
N MET A 46 4.10 -14.32 23.25
CA MET A 46 2.66 -14.57 23.35
C MET A 46 2.31 -16.07 23.42
N ALA A 47 3.26 -16.98 23.24
CA ALA A 47 3.00 -18.43 23.21
C ALA A 47 2.25 -18.90 24.48
N HIS A 48 2.76 -18.50 25.65
CA HIS A 48 2.24 -18.86 26.96
C HIS A 48 1.32 -17.81 27.60
N ARG A 49 0.91 -16.77 26.85
CA ARG A 49 0.03 -15.70 27.34
C ARG A 49 -1.35 -15.79 26.72
N GLN A 50 -2.37 -15.30 27.42
CA GLN A 50 -3.70 -15.12 26.86
C GLN A 50 -3.71 -13.95 25.86
N PRO A 51 -4.62 -13.93 24.87
CA PRO A 51 -4.75 -12.80 23.95
C PRO A 51 -5.09 -11.53 24.72
N VAL A 52 -4.43 -10.42 24.35
CA VAL A 52 -4.65 -9.14 25.02
C VAL A 52 -5.98 -8.55 24.57
N ASN A 53 -6.79 -8.06 25.52
CA ASN A 53 -8.06 -7.38 25.18
C ASN A 53 -7.79 -5.95 24.68
N ILE A 54 -7.43 -5.82 23.41
CA ILE A 54 -7.18 -4.55 22.73
C ILE A 54 -8.32 -4.13 21.81
N ARG A 55 -9.55 -4.60 22.07
CA ARG A 55 -10.70 -4.41 21.15
C ARG A 55 -11.04 -2.95 20.88
N ALA A 56 -11.16 -2.14 21.93
CA ALA A 56 -11.43 -0.71 21.78
C ALA A 56 -10.32 0.00 20.98
N LEU A 57 -9.07 -0.37 21.26
CA LEU A 57 -7.90 0.13 20.52
C LEU A 57 -7.95 -0.25 19.04
N LEU A 58 -8.30 -1.51 18.71
CA LEU A 58 -8.44 -1.94 17.31
C LEU A 58 -9.55 -1.20 16.58
N ILE A 59 -10.69 -0.97 17.22
CA ILE A 59 -11.80 -0.23 16.61
C ILE A 59 -11.36 1.21 16.30
N ALA A 60 -10.72 1.88 17.26
CA ALA A 60 -10.20 3.24 17.07
C ALA A 60 -9.13 3.29 15.97
N TYR A 61 -8.21 2.32 15.97
CA TYR A 61 -7.17 2.20 14.96
C TYR A 61 -7.74 1.98 13.56
N TYR A 62 -8.65 1.01 13.38
CA TYR A 62 -9.25 0.76 12.06
C TYR A 62 -10.08 1.95 11.57
N LEU A 63 -10.78 2.66 12.46
CA LEU A 63 -11.49 3.88 12.10
C LEU A 63 -10.51 4.98 11.64
N ALA A 64 -9.39 5.17 12.36
CA ALA A 64 -8.35 6.09 11.95
C ALA A 64 -7.75 5.72 10.59
N MET A 65 -7.52 4.43 10.33
CA MET A 65 -7.01 3.95 9.04
C MET A 65 -8.01 4.13 7.90
N VAL A 66 -9.32 3.98 8.16
CA VAL A 66 -10.38 4.35 7.19
C VAL A 66 -10.30 5.83 6.86
N CYS A 67 -10.22 6.71 7.87
CA CYS A 67 -10.13 8.15 7.66
C CYS A 67 -8.86 8.54 6.90
N LEU A 68 -7.71 7.95 7.25
CA LEU A 68 -6.44 8.19 6.57
C LEU A 68 -6.49 7.74 5.10
N SER A 69 -7.06 6.57 4.84
CA SER A 69 -7.22 6.04 3.48
C SER A 69 -8.20 6.86 2.64
N ALA A 70 -9.28 7.36 3.26
CA ALA A 70 -10.22 8.26 2.62
C ALA A 70 -9.57 9.61 2.27
N TYR A 71 -8.75 10.13 3.19
CA TYR A 71 -7.98 11.35 2.98
C TYR A 71 -6.96 11.21 1.83
N THR A 72 -6.16 10.15 1.81
CA THR A 72 -5.20 9.93 0.71
C THR A 72 -5.91 9.70 -0.62
N PHE A 73 -7.03 8.97 -0.63
CA PHE A 73 -7.86 8.80 -1.83
C PHE A 73 -8.37 10.15 -2.36
N TYR A 74 -8.89 11.00 -1.47
CA TYR A 74 -9.34 12.34 -1.81
C TYR A 74 -8.18 13.19 -2.36
N GLU A 75 -7.03 13.20 -1.69
CA GLU A 75 -5.88 14.00 -2.11
C GLU A 75 -5.31 13.55 -3.46
N PHE A 76 -5.21 12.24 -3.72
CA PHE A 76 -4.84 11.76 -5.05
C PHE A 76 -5.85 12.19 -6.11
N THR A 77 -7.14 12.02 -5.85
CA THR A 77 -8.22 12.37 -6.80
C THR A 77 -8.20 13.86 -7.11
N ALA A 78 -8.22 14.70 -6.09
CA ALA A 78 -8.27 16.15 -6.20
C ALA A 78 -6.99 16.68 -6.88
N SER A 79 -5.81 16.19 -6.47
CA SER A 79 -4.54 16.61 -7.07
C SER A 79 -4.46 16.22 -8.54
N SER A 80 -4.83 14.99 -8.90
CA SER A 80 -4.81 14.54 -10.30
C SER A 80 -5.83 15.27 -11.16
N TRP A 81 -7.02 15.56 -10.61
CA TRP A 81 -8.08 16.26 -11.34
C TRP A 81 -7.72 17.72 -11.60
N LEU A 82 -7.27 18.43 -10.56
CA LEU A 82 -6.90 19.85 -10.65
C LEU A 82 -5.67 20.08 -11.53
N ALA A 83 -4.73 19.13 -11.55
CA ALA A 83 -3.55 19.19 -12.40
C ALA A 83 -3.77 18.61 -13.81
N GLY A 84 -4.98 18.13 -14.14
CA GLY A 84 -5.31 17.60 -15.46
C GLY A 84 -4.53 16.34 -15.85
N TYR A 85 -4.29 15.43 -14.90
CA TYR A 85 -3.46 14.25 -15.12
C TYR A 85 -4.06 13.31 -16.16
N ASN A 86 -3.19 12.75 -16.99
CA ASN A 86 -3.54 11.68 -17.91
C ASN A 86 -3.45 10.32 -17.18
N LEU A 87 -4.53 9.54 -17.21
CA LEU A 87 -4.60 8.22 -16.56
C LEU A 87 -3.64 7.19 -17.20
N LEU A 88 -3.29 7.36 -18.47
CA LEU A 88 -2.48 6.41 -19.23
C LEU A 88 -0.98 6.66 -19.05
N CYS A 89 -0.50 7.85 -19.40
CA CYS A 89 0.91 8.26 -19.26
C CYS A 89 1.00 9.63 -18.60
N GLN A 90 1.66 9.70 -17.46
CA GLN A 90 1.79 10.92 -16.67
C GLN A 90 3.20 11.03 -16.11
N THR A 91 3.91 12.06 -16.54
CA THR A 91 5.25 12.36 -16.04
C THR A 91 5.18 12.98 -14.65
N VAL A 92 6.30 12.95 -13.93
CA VAL A 92 6.40 13.61 -12.63
C VAL A 92 6.67 15.10 -12.86
N ASP A 93 5.81 15.96 -12.35
CA ASP A 93 6.10 17.39 -12.24
C ASP A 93 6.98 17.61 -11.00
N TYR A 94 8.25 17.98 -11.21
CA TYR A 94 9.23 18.29 -10.15
C TYR A 94 9.25 19.77 -9.74
N SER A 95 8.34 20.60 -10.25
CA SER A 95 8.24 22.00 -9.85
C SER A 95 7.77 22.14 -8.40
N GLU A 96 8.02 23.33 -7.83
CA GLU A 96 7.47 23.75 -6.54
C GLU A 96 6.08 24.38 -6.67
N SER A 97 5.36 24.09 -7.76
CA SER A 97 3.99 24.59 -7.92
C SER A 97 3.07 24.01 -6.82
N PRO A 98 2.03 24.75 -6.37
CA PRO A 98 1.13 24.27 -5.34
C PRO A 98 0.50 22.90 -5.66
N LEU A 99 0.19 22.64 -6.93
CA LEU A 99 -0.38 21.37 -7.38
C LEU A 99 0.64 20.23 -7.36
N ALA A 100 1.87 20.48 -7.79
CA ALA A 100 2.94 19.48 -7.77
C ALA A 100 3.31 19.09 -6.33
N LEU A 101 3.42 20.08 -5.42
CA LEU A 101 3.63 19.85 -4.00
C LEU A 101 2.47 19.11 -3.34
N ARG A 102 1.22 19.42 -3.72
CA ARG A 102 0.04 18.70 -3.23
C ARG A 102 0.06 17.22 -3.61
N MET A 103 0.40 16.90 -4.87
CA MET A 103 0.55 15.51 -5.32
C MET A 103 1.70 14.80 -4.59
N ALA A 104 2.85 15.45 -4.46
CA ALA A 104 3.98 14.89 -3.70
C ALA A 104 3.57 14.60 -2.24
N ASN A 105 2.84 15.53 -1.61
CA ASN A 105 2.33 15.38 -0.24
C ASN A 105 1.33 14.22 -0.12
N ALA A 106 0.46 14.02 -1.13
CA ALA A 106 -0.41 12.85 -1.20
C ALA A 106 0.39 11.54 -1.26
N CYS A 107 1.46 11.49 -2.07
CA CYS A 107 2.39 10.34 -2.09
C CYS A 107 3.06 10.11 -0.74
N TRP A 108 3.43 11.17 -0.03
CA TRP A 108 4.06 11.05 1.30
C TRP A 108 3.07 10.58 2.37
N TRP A 109 1.86 11.13 2.42
CA TRP A 109 0.82 10.65 3.34
C TRP A 109 0.46 9.18 3.10
N PHE A 110 0.41 8.79 1.83
CA PHE A 110 0.25 7.39 1.46
C PHE A 110 1.43 6.54 1.96
N TYR A 111 2.67 6.97 1.73
CA TYR A 111 3.85 6.27 2.26
C TYR A 111 3.80 6.13 3.79
N LEU A 112 3.44 7.20 4.49
CA LEU A 112 3.29 7.18 5.94
C LEU A 112 2.19 6.20 6.38
N SER A 113 1.09 6.08 5.63
CA SER A 113 0.06 5.07 5.88
C SER A 113 0.68 3.68 5.87
N GLN A 114 1.50 3.34 4.86
CA GLN A 114 2.15 2.02 4.77
C GLN A 114 3.06 1.71 5.96
N VAL A 115 3.71 2.72 6.53
CA VAL A 115 4.50 2.57 7.76
C VAL A 115 3.60 2.27 8.95
N ILE A 116 2.46 2.97 9.09
CA ILE A 116 1.49 2.74 10.16
C ILE A 116 0.89 1.33 10.06
N GLU A 117 0.62 0.85 8.84
CA GLU A 117 0.06 -0.48 8.56
C GLU A 117 0.93 -1.63 9.07
N LEU A 118 2.23 -1.42 9.32
CA LEU A 118 3.06 -2.41 10.02
C LEU A 118 2.52 -2.78 11.41
N SER A 119 1.77 -1.86 12.03
CA SER A 119 1.11 -2.08 13.31
C SER A 119 0.03 -3.15 13.24
N ASP A 120 -0.55 -3.43 12.05
CA ASP A 120 -1.51 -4.52 11.85
C ASP A 120 -0.93 -5.86 12.32
N THR A 121 0.34 -6.10 11.98
CA THR A 121 1.06 -7.29 12.41
C THR A 121 1.20 -7.37 13.93
N ILE A 122 1.50 -6.24 14.58
CA ILE A 122 1.62 -6.17 16.05
C ILE A 122 0.28 -6.56 16.68
N PHE A 123 -0.82 -6.01 16.16
CA PHE A 123 -2.17 -6.31 16.62
C PHE A 123 -2.58 -7.77 16.37
N ILE A 124 -2.21 -8.35 15.23
CA ILE A 124 -2.41 -9.77 14.93
C ILE A 124 -1.74 -10.65 15.99
N ILE A 125 -0.49 -10.33 16.36
CA ILE A 125 0.29 -11.07 17.36
C ILE A 125 -0.35 -10.93 18.74
N LEU A 126 -0.68 -9.70 19.16
CA LEU A 126 -1.26 -9.43 20.49
C LEU A 126 -2.65 -10.05 20.65
N TRP A 127 -3.46 -10.09 19.59
CA TRP A 127 -4.75 -10.78 19.58
C TRP A 127 -4.62 -12.30 19.42
N LYS A 128 -3.42 -12.83 19.15
CA LYS A 128 -3.16 -14.24 18.80
C LYS A 128 -3.95 -14.72 17.58
N ARG A 129 -4.10 -13.86 16.56
CA ARG A 129 -4.69 -14.22 15.25
C ARG A 129 -3.64 -14.70 14.25
N ASN A 130 -2.73 -15.58 14.68
CA ASN A 130 -1.55 -15.98 13.90
C ASN A 130 -1.89 -16.60 12.52
N SER A 131 -3.11 -17.08 12.29
CA SER A 131 -3.56 -17.53 10.96
C SER A 131 -3.62 -16.41 9.92
N GLN A 132 -3.69 -15.14 10.34
CA GLN A 132 -3.61 -13.98 9.47
C GLN A 132 -2.16 -13.61 9.11
N LEU A 133 -1.20 -14.07 9.91
CA LEU A 133 0.23 -13.82 9.73
C LEU A 133 0.83 -14.74 8.66
N THR A 134 0.42 -14.51 7.42
CA THR A 134 0.86 -15.32 6.27
C THR A 134 2.13 -14.77 5.64
N PHE A 135 2.82 -15.59 4.84
CA PHE A 135 3.93 -15.12 4.00
C PHE A 135 3.52 -13.93 3.12
N LEU A 136 2.31 -13.99 2.53
CA LEU A 136 1.77 -12.91 1.69
C LEU A 136 1.67 -11.59 2.47
N HIS A 137 1.17 -11.64 3.72
CA HIS A 137 1.06 -10.46 4.58
C HIS A 137 2.42 -9.81 4.81
N VAL A 138 3.41 -10.60 5.25
CA VAL A 138 4.76 -10.10 5.58
C VAL A 138 5.49 -9.60 4.34
N TYR A 139 5.40 -10.35 3.23
CA TYR A 139 5.98 -9.97 1.95
C TYR A 139 5.40 -8.65 1.43
N HIS A 140 4.07 -8.51 1.47
CA HIS A 140 3.39 -7.30 1.04
C HIS A 140 3.83 -6.09 1.88
N HIS A 141 3.63 -6.13 3.21
CA HIS A 141 3.92 -4.99 4.08
C HIS A 141 5.41 -4.63 4.13
N GLY A 142 6.29 -5.63 4.05
CA GLY A 142 7.73 -5.39 3.98
C GLY A 142 8.15 -4.68 2.69
N CYS A 143 7.75 -5.22 1.54
CA CYS A 143 8.13 -4.65 0.25
C CYS A 143 7.43 -3.31 -0.05
N MET A 144 6.17 -3.14 0.36
CA MET A 144 5.40 -1.91 0.12
C MET A 144 6.12 -0.67 0.64
N ILE A 145 6.70 -0.76 1.84
CA ILE A 145 7.32 0.40 2.50
C ILE A 145 8.58 0.86 1.75
N PHE A 146 9.44 -0.05 1.34
CA PHE A 146 10.63 0.32 0.56
C PHE A 146 10.26 0.83 -0.84
N ASN A 147 9.27 0.20 -1.48
CA ASN A 147 8.76 0.64 -2.77
C ASN A 147 8.20 2.07 -2.71
N TRP A 148 7.39 2.38 -1.69
CA TRP A 148 6.82 3.72 -1.53
C TRP A 148 7.83 4.74 -1.02
N TRP A 149 8.78 4.35 -0.17
CA TRP A 149 9.91 5.21 0.21
C TRP A 149 10.70 5.65 -1.02
N ALA A 150 11.08 4.71 -1.90
CA ALA A 150 11.80 5.02 -3.14
C ALA A 150 10.97 5.95 -4.04
N ARG A 151 9.66 5.73 -4.14
CA ARG A 151 8.79 6.62 -4.92
C ARG A 151 8.75 8.04 -4.36
N VAL A 152 8.54 8.22 -3.06
CA VAL A 152 8.50 9.56 -2.46
C VAL A 152 9.86 10.25 -2.55
N LYS A 153 10.97 9.49 -2.46
CA LYS A 153 12.32 10.02 -2.54
C LYS A 153 12.73 10.47 -3.95
N TYR A 154 12.28 9.76 -5.00
CA TYR A 154 12.78 9.98 -6.36
C TYR A 154 11.72 10.41 -7.37
N VAL A 155 10.47 9.99 -7.21
CA VAL A 155 9.40 10.12 -8.22
C VAL A 155 8.04 10.44 -7.56
N ALA A 156 7.99 11.47 -6.71
CA ALA A 156 6.80 11.85 -5.96
C ALA A 156 5.72 12.45 -6.87
N GLY A 157 4.93 11.58 -7.51
CA GLY A 157 3.88 11.93 -8.45
C GLY A 157 3.92 11.07 -9.71
N GLY A 158 3.52 11.66 -10.85
CA GLY A 158 3.49 10.97 -12.14
C GLY A 158 2.62 9.72 -12.12
N GLN A 159 2.99 8.72 -12.92
CA GLN A 159 2.33 7.42 -13.06
C GLN A 159 1.99 6.72 -11.74
N SER A 160 2.78 6.93 -10.69
CA SER A 160 2.58 6.31 -9.37
C SER A 160 1.24 6.67 -8.72
N PHE A 161 0.62 7.79 -9.11
CA PHE A 161 -0.62 8.29 -8.50
C PHE A 161 -1.77 7.28 -8.63
N LEU A 162 -1.89 6.60 -9.78
CA LEU A 162 -3.00 5.69 -10.04
C LEU A 162 -2.96 4.47 -9.11
N SER A 163 -1.76 3.95 -8.87
CA SER A 163 -1.54 2.86 -7.91
C SER A 163 -1.91 3.30 -6.48
N GLY A 164 -1.46 4.49 -6.06
CA GLY A 164 -1.80 5.06 -4.75
C GLY A 164 -3.30 5.32 -4.58
N LEU A 165 -3.95 5.83 -5.62
CA LEU A 165 -5.38 6.13 -5.67
C LEU A 165 -6.22 4.85 -5.48
N ILE A 166 -6.01 3.84 -6.34
CA ILE A 166 -6.77 2.59 -6.27
C ILE A 166 -6.49 1.87 -4.94
N ASN A 167 -5.23 1.84 -4.49
CA ASN A 167 -4.88 1.21 -3.23
C ASN A 167 -5.58 1.87 -2.04
N SER A 168 -5.64 3.20 -2.01
CA SER A 168 -6.31 3.95 -0.93
C SER A 168 -7.81 3.64 -0.88
N LEU A 169 -8.46 3.54 -2.04
CA LEU A 169 -9.88 3.16 -2.12
C LEU A 169 -10.12 1.75 -1.55
N VAL A 170 -9.31 0.78 -1.96
CA VAL A 170 -9.44 -0.61 -1.50
C VAL A 170 -9.10 -0.72 -0.01
N HIS A 171 -8.07 -0.01 0.47
CA HIS A 171 -7.71 0.00 1.90
C HIS A 171 -8.78 0.66 2.76
N MET A 172 -9.43 1.73 2.29
CA MET A 172 -10.58 2.32 2.96
C MET A 172 -11.69 1.29 3.17
N LEU A 173 -12.03 0.49 2.15
CA LEU A 173 -13.04 -0.56 2.26
C LEU A 173 -12.59 -1.75 3.12
N MET A 174 -11.32 -2.14 3.02
CA MET A 174 -10.73 -3.23 3.80
C MET A 174 -10.70 -2.89 5.29
N TYR A 175 -10.23 -1.70 5.67
CA TYR A 175 -10.20 -1.26 7.06
C TYR A 175 -11.60 -1.03 7.62
N LEU A 176 -12.55 -0.56 6.80
CA LEU A 176 -13.94 -0.49 7.22
C LEU A 176 -14.47 -1.89 7.56
N TYR A 177 -14.17 -2.89 6.74
CA TYR A 177 -14.53 -4.27 7.03
C TYR A 177 -13.90 -4.78 8.34
N TYR A 178 -12.61 -4.51 8.57
CA TYR A 178 -11.93 -4.93 9.82
C TYR A 178 -12.45 -4.20 11.06
N GLY A 179 -12.73 -2.90 10.96
CA GLY A 179 -13.37 -2.12 12.03
C GLY A 179 -14.74 -2.68 12.40
N LEU A 180 -15.57 -2.97 11.40
CA LEU A 180 -16.88 -3.59 11.61
C LEU A 180 -16.75 -5.02 12.17
N ALA A 181 -15.76 -5.79 11.74
CA ALA A 181 -15.50 -7.13 12.29
C ALA A 181 -15.07 -7.07 13.77
N ALA A 182 -14.34 -6.03 14.17
CA ALA A 182 -13.92 -5.81 15.55
C ALA A 182 -15.09 -5.46 16.50
N LEU A 183 -16.22 -4.96 15.96
CA LEU A 183 -17.47 -4.77 16.73
C LEU A 183 -18.14 -6.09 17.15
N GLY A 184 -17.63 -7.24 16.70
CA GLY A 184 -17.91 -8.55 17.30
C GLY A 184 -18.93 -9.40 16.53
N PRO A 185 -19.35 -10.54 17.11
CA PRO A 185 -20.04 -11.60 16.37
C PRO A 185 -21.37 -11.19 15.75
N HIS A 186 -22.07 -10.21 16.32
CA HIS A 186 -23.34 -9.72 15.78
C HIS A 186 -23.18 -9.10 14.38
N MET A 187 -22.03 -8.49 14.09
CA MET A 187 -21.71 -7.92 12.78
C MET A 187 -21.34 -8.98 11.74
N HIS A 188 -20.91 -10.17 12.14
CA HIS A 188 -20.44 -11.21 11.21
C HIS A 188 -21.51 -11.61 10.19
N LYS A 189 -22.80 -11.53 10.57
CA LYS A 189 -23.92 -11.82 9.65
C LYS A 189 -24.00 -10.82 8.50
N GLN A 190 -23.64 -9.56 8.74
CA GLN A 190 -23.63 -8.48 7.73
C GLN A 190 -22.32 -8.47 6.91
N LEU A 191 -21.23 -9.04 7.45
CA LEU A 191 -19.90 -9.06 6.84
C LEU A 191 -19.65 -10.24 5.88
N ARG A 192 -20.68 -10.70 5.17
CA ARG A 192 -20.58 -11.81 4.18
C ARG A 192 -19.83 -11.43 2.90
N TRP A 193 -19.62 -10.14 2.68
CA TRP A 193 -18.97 -9.58 1.49
C TRP A 193 -17.44 -9.63 1.51
N LYS A 194 -16.83 -10.39 2.45
CA LYS A 194 -15.38 -10.66 2.50
C LYS A 194 -14.82 -11.10 1.14
N ARG A 195 -15.56 -11.95 0.42
CA ARG A 195 -15.15 -12.45 -0.89
C ARG A 195 -15.07 -11.32 -1.93
N CYS A 196 -16.00 -10.37 -1.89
CA CYS A 196 -15.98 -9.20 -2.76
C CYS A 196 -14.72 -8.35 -2.51
N LEU A 197 -14.35 -8.12 -1.25
CA LEU A 197 -13.12 -7.42 -0.89
C LEU A 197 -11.88 -8.09 -1.49
N THR A 198 -11.76 -9.42 -1.36
CA THR A 198 -10.62 -10.15 -1.95
C THR A 198 -10.59 -10.04 -3.48
N PHE A 199 -11.74 -10.05 -4.14
CA PHE A 199 -11.80 -9.80 -5.59
C PHE A 199 -11.41 -8.37 -5.96
N MET A 200 -11.80 -7.36 -5.18
CA MET A 200 -11.39 -5.97 -5.42
C MET A 200 -9.88 -5.78 -5.25
N GLN A 201 -9.28 -6.40 -4.22
CA GLN A 201 -7.82 -6.41 -4.04
C GLN A 201 -7.10 -7.06 -5.22
N LEU A 202 -7.61 -8.21 -5.70
CA LEU A 202 -7.03 -8.88 -6.84
C LEU A 202 -7.16 -8.04 -8.12
N LEU A 203 -8.33 -7.46 -8.37
CA LEU A 203 -8.59 -6.57 -9.50
C LEU A 203 -7.66 -5.34 -9.47
N GLN A 204 -7.42 -4.75 -8.30
CA GLN A 204 -6.44 -3.68 -8.14
C GLN A 204 -5.06 -4.10 -8.64
N PHE A 205 -4.53 -5.25 -8.23
CA PHE A 205 -3.19 -5.68 -8.66
C PHE A 205 -3.12 -5.93 -10.16
N PHE A 206 -4.19 -6.47 -10.75
CA PHE A 206 -4.28 -6.60 -12.20
C PHE A 206 -4.27 -5.26 -12.92
N ILE A 207 -5.05 -4.27 -12.46
CA ILE A 207 -5.09 -2.93 -13.04
C ILE A 207 -3.71 -2.27 -12.94
N VAL A 208 -3.06 -2.32 -11.78
CA VAL A 208 -1.72 -1.74 -11.58
C VAL A 208 -0.67 -2.43 -12.46
N THR A 209 -0.75 -3.75 -12.61
CA THR A 209 0.15 -4.51 -13.48
C THR A 209 -0.04 -4.12 -14.95
N ALA A 210 -1.29 -4.07 -15.41
CA ALA A 210 -1.62 -3.69 -16.78
C ALA A 210 -1.20 -2.24 -17.08
N HIS A 211 -1.40 -1.33 -16.13
CA HIS A 211 -0.99 0.06 -16.24
C HIS A 211 0.53 0.21 -16.34
N ALA A 212 1.30 -0.47 -15.48
CA ALA A 212 2.76 -0.47 -15.54
C ALA A 212 3.29 -1.09 -16.86
N ALA A 213 2.70 -2.22 -17.31
CA ALA A 213 3.07 -2.85 -18.57
C ALA A 213 2.76 -1.97 -19.78
N TYR A 214 1.59 -1.31 -19.79
CA TYR A 214 1.22 -0.37 -20.84
C TYR A 214 2.16 0.83 -20.89
N SER A 215 2.50 1.39 -19.72
CA SER A 215 3.44 2.50 -19.58
C SER A 215 4.81 2.20 -20.19
N LEU A 216 5.31 0.97 -20.03
CA LEU A 216 6.53 0.48 -20.68
C LEU A 216 6.37 0.29 -22.20
N TYR A 217 5.21 -0.17 -22.64
CA TYR A 217 4.93 -0.42 -24.07
C TYR A 217 4.90 0.87 -24.89
N ILE A 218 4.34 1.95 -24.34
CA ILE A 218 4.23 3.25 -25.03
C ILE A 218 5.44 4.17 -24.82
N ASP A 219 6.49 3.68 -24.15
CA ASP A 219 7.68 4.45 -23.77
C ASP A 219 7.32 5.77 -23.05
N CYS A 220 6.47 5.67 -22.04
CA CYS A 220 6.05 6.81 -21.23
C CYS A 220 7.27 7.43 -20.55
N ASP A 221 7.36 8.77 -20.55
CA ASP A 221 8.46 9.55 -19.94
C ASP A 221 8.40 9.53 -18.40
N PHE A 222 8.62 8.32 -17.86
CA PHE A 222 8.67 7.99 -16.44
C PHE A 222 9.89 7.08 -16.22
N PRO A 223 10.62 7.20 -15.09
CA PRO A 223 11.86 6.46 -14.92
C PRO A 223 11.69 4.94 -15.06
N LEU A 224 12.38 4.37 -16.05
CA LEU A 224 12.30 2.95 -16.41
C LEU A 224 12.55 2.02 -15.22
N SER A 225 13.55 2.33 -14.39
CA SER A 225 13.89 1.55 -13.21
C SER A 225 12.73 1.46 -12.20
N MET A 226 12.02 2.57 -11.98
CA MET A 226 10.87 2.62 -11.08
C MET A 226 9.66 1.89 -11.66
N ASN A 227 9.44 2.00 -12.97
CA ASN A 227 8.35 1.29 -13.64
C ASN A 227 8.57 -0.23 -13.62
N MET A 228 9.79 -0.68 -13.91
CA MET A 228 10.19 -2.10 -13.83
C MET A 228 10.04 -2.64 -12.40
N LEU A 229 10.44 -1.89 -11.39
CA LEU A 229 10.26 -2.26 -9.98
C LEU A 229 8.78 -2.47 -9.63
N VAL A 230 7.92 -1.54 -10.06
CA VAL A 230 6.46 -1.64 -9.86
C VAL A 230 5.90 -2.85 -10.59
N LEU A 231 6.29 -3.09 -11.84
CA LEU A 231 5.80 -4.21 -12.63
C LEU A 231 6.19 -5.55 -12.00
N CYS A 232 7.47 -5.74 -11.65
CA CYS A 232 7.94 -6.97 -11.00
C CYS A 232 7.21 -7.22 -9.68
N TYR A 233 7.02 -6.16 -8.88
CA TYR A 233 6.31 -6.26 -7.62
C TYR A 233 4.82 -6.58 -7.81
N ALA A 234 4.13 -5.89 -8.72
CA ALA A 234 2.70 -6.09 -8.98
C ALA A 234 2.42 -7.50 -9.55
N LEU A 235 3.30 -8.02 -10.41
CA LEU A 235 3.22 -9.41 -10.90
C LEU A 235 3.36 -10.42 -9.77
N SER A 236 4.31 -10.21 -8.85
CA SER A 236 4.51 -11.09 -7.70
C SER A 236 3.27 -11.13 -6.81
N LEU A 237 2.68 -9.98 -6.47
CA LEU A 237 1.47 -9.89 -5.66
C LEU A 237 0.28 -10.52 -6.36
N THR A 238 0.12 -10.27 -7.66
CA THR A 238 -0.94 -10.88 -8.48
C THR A 238 -0.86 -12.41 -8.40
N ALA A 239 0.32 -13.00 -8.51
CA ALA A 239 0.52 -14.44 -8.38
C ALA A 239 0.18 -14.96 -6.97
N LEU A 240 0.68 -14.30 -5.92
CA LEU A 240 0.42 -14.72 -4.53
C LEU A 240 -1.07 -14.58 -4.15
N PHE A 241 -1.74 -13.50 -4.54
CA PHE A 241 -3.17 -13.29 -4.27
C PHE A 241 -4.04 -14.25 -5.08
N THR A 242 -3.68 -14.55 -6.33
CA THR A 242 -4.37 -15.57 -7.13
C THR A 242 -4.28 -16.93 -6.45
N LYS A 243 -3.09 -17.31 -5.97
CA LYS A 243 -2.90 -18.54 -5.19
C LYS A 243 -3.75 -18.55 -3.91
N PHE A 244 -3.76 -17.46 -3.14
CA PHE A 244 -4.59 -17.31 -1.94
C PHE A 244 -6.09 -17.46 -2.25
N CYS A 245 -6.56 -16.83 -3.33
CA CYS A 245 -7.96 -16.90 -3.75
C CYS A 245 -8.37 -18.31 -4.16
N LEU A 246 -7.53 -18.99 -4.94
CA LEU A 246 -7.74 -20.38 -5.36
C LEU A 246 -7.83 -21.32 -4.16
N GLN A 247 -6.92 -21.19 -3.19
CA GLN A 247 -6.89 -22.04 -2.00
C GLN A 247 -8.10 -21.83 -1.08
N ASN A 248 -8.49 -20.58 -0.82
CA ASN A 248 -9.53 -20.29 0.16
C ASN A 248 -10.96 -20.39 -0.38
N TYR A 249 -11.17 -20.09 -1.67
CA TYR A 249 -12.52 -19.94 -2.23
C TYR A 249 -12.89 -20.96 -3.30
N LEU A 250 -11.93 -21.46 -4.09
CA LEU A 250 -12.22 -22.34 -5.22
C LEU A 250 -11.91 -23.81 -4.90
N SER A 251 -10.78 -24.12 -4.27
CA SER A 251 -10.41 -25.49 -3.88
C SER A 251 -11.36 -26.09 -2.82
N ASN A 252 -11.82 -25.29 -1.85
CA ASN A 252 -12.81 -25.73 -0.86
C ASN A 252 -14.22 -25.95 -1.42
N LYS A 253 -14.52 -25.46 -2.64
CA LYS A 253 -15.78 -25.73 -3.32
C LYS A 253 -15.80 -27.14 -3.93
N ASN A 254 -14.65 -27.63 -4.41
CA ASN A 254 -14.50 -28.96 -5.00
C ASN A 254 -14.40 -30.11 -3.96
N LYS A 255 -14.31 -29.79 -2.66
CA LYS A 255 -14.40 -30.79 -1.56
C LYS A 255 -15.81 -30.93 -0.97
N LYS A 256 -16.80 -30.19 -1.49
CA LYS A 256 -18.21 -30.20 -1.04
C LYS A 256 -19.17 -30.67 -2.15
N ILE A 257 -18.68 -31.43 -3.12
CA ILE A 257 -19.49 -32.15 -4.10
C ILE A 257 -19.26 -33.63 -3.87
#